data_AF-A0A9Q3BPL9-F1
#
_entry.id   AF-A0A9Q3BPL9-F1
#
_cell.length_a   1.000
_cell.length_b   1.000
_cell.length_c   1.000
_cell.angle_alpha   90.00
_cell.angle_beta   90.00
_cell.angle_gamma   90.00
#
_symmetry.space_group_name_H-M   'P 1'
#
loop_
_entity.id
_entity.type
_entity.pdbx_description
1 polymer ?
#
loop_
_entity_poly.entity_id
_entity_poly.type
_entity_poly.pdbx_seq_one_letter_code
_entity_poly.pdbx_strand_id
1 'polypeptide(L)'
;MDWATGLVPGGKENFKSSLIIVYRFSKSVRCLPCHKEDTAMDTALLFWNNIICTCGVPGIIISDRDPKFTSGFWNNFLKFFLLILNSQQSAPQTNGSA
;
A
#
# COMPACT_ATOMS: atom_id res chain seq x y z
N MET A 1 8.70 -0.45 -3.31
CA MET A 1 7.88 0.77 -3.47
C MET A 1 8.83 1.92 -3.41
N ASP A 2 8.66 2.85 -4.34
CA ASP A 2 9.57 3.97 -4.55
C ASP A 2 8.76 5.14 -5.15
N TRP A 3 9.29 6.35 -5.04
CA TRP A 3 8.66 7.55 -5.58
C TRP A 3 9.39 8.04 -6.82
N ALA A 4 8.66 8.17 -7.92
CA ALA A 4 9.11 9.01 -9.02
C ALA A 4 8.71 10.46 -8.74
N THR A 5 9.66 11.38 -8.75
CA THR A 5 9.42 12.82 -8.51
C THR A 5 9.96 13.65 -9.68
N GLY A 6 9.51 14.90 -9.80
CA GLY A 6 9.95 15.79 -10.89
C GLY A 6 9.29 15.46 -12.23
N LEU A 7 8.12 14.83 -12.20
CA LEU A 7 7.34 14.55 -13.40
C LEU A 7 6.69 15.84 -13.92
N VAL A 8 6.41 15.86 -15.23
CA VAL A 8 5.57 16.90 -15.82
C VAL A 8 4.19 16.89 -15.14
N PRO A 9 3.63 18.06 -14.75
CA PRO A 9 2.35 18.10 -14.06
C PRO A 9 1.25 17.40 -14.87
N GLY A 10 0.58 16.43 -14.25
CA GLY A 10 -0.41 15.60 -14.90
C GLY A 10 -1.81 15.75 -14.30
N GLY A 11 -2.84 15.70 -15.15
CA GLY A 11 -4.24 15.71 -14.75
C GLY A 11 -4.73 17.07 -14.21
N LYS A 12 -5.98 17.09 -13.74
CA LYS A 12 -6.59 18.32 -13.18
C LYS A 12 -5.93 18.78 -11.88
N GLU A 13 -5.36 17.85 -11.13
CA GLU A 13 -4.76 18.12 -9.81
C GLU A 13 -3.26 18.42 -9.89
N ASN A 14 -2.68 18.47 -11.10
CA ASN A 14 -1.27 18.83 -11.32
C ASN A 14 -0.28 17.98 -10.51
N PHE A 15 -0.52 16.66 -10.44
CA PHE A 15 0.40 15.74 -9.76
C PHE A 15 1.77 15.77 -10.43
N LYS A 16 2.83 15.90 -9.63
CA LYS A 16 4.24 15.96 -10.09
C LYS A 16 5.07 14.78 -9.60
N SER A 17 4.44 13.87 -8.89
CA SER A 17 5.05 12.69 -8.32
C SER A 17 4.16 11.48 -8.54
N SER A 18 4.73 10.28 -8.48
CA SER A 18 3.97 9.04 -8.51
C SER A 18 4.58 8.00 -7.59
N LEU A 19 3.73 7.33 -6.81
CA LEU A 19 4.08 6.12 -6.07
C LEU A 19 4.14 4.94 -7.03
N ILE A 20 5.31 4.33 -7.14
CA ILE A 20 5.54 3.16 -7.97
C ILE A 20 5.47 1.90 -7.11
N ILE A 21 4.55 1.02 -7.50
CA ILE A 21 4.33 -0.27 -6.85
C ILE A 21 4.54 -1.37 -7.88
N VAL A 22 5.49 -2.26 -7.60
CA VAL A 22 5.81 -3.39 -8.46
C VAL A 22 5.32 -4.67 -7.81
N TYR A 23 4.44 -5.39 -8.50
CA TYR A 23 3.99 -6.71 -8.08
C TYR A 23 5.07 -7.73 -8.45
N ARG A 24 5.76 -8.26 -7.43
CA ARG A 24 6.95 -9.11 -7.64
C ARG A 24 6.65 -10.41 -8.41
N PHE A 25 5.44 -10.96 -8.24
CA PHE A 25 5.00 -12.19 -8.90
C PHE A 25 4.69 -11.96 -10.39
N SER A 26 3.80 -11.02 -10.70
CA SER A 26 3.36 -10.76 -12.09
C SER A 26 4.30 -9.86 -12.88
N LYS A 27 5.28 -9.21 -12.23
CA LYS A 27 6.12 -8.13 -12.80
C LYS A 27 5.33 -6.93 -13.30
N SER A 28 4.05 -6.84 -12.95
CA SER A 28 3.22 -5.69 -13.27
C SER A 28 3.62 -4.50 -12.40
N VAL A 29 3.50 -3.30 -12.97
CA VAL A 29 3.77 -2.05 -12.29
C VAL A 29 2.48 -1.24 -12.22
N ARG A 30 2.21 -0.65 -11.06
CA ARG A 30 1.15 0.32 -10.86
C ARG A 30 1.79 1.64 -10.42
N CYS A 31 1.49 2.69 -11.17
CA CYS A 31 1.91 4.06 -10.86
C CYS A 31 0.68 4.80 -10.34
N LEU A 32 0.75 5.26 -9.09
CA LEU A 32 -0.32 6.01 -8.46
C LEU A 32 0.08 7.48 -8.42
N PRO A 33 -0.68 8.40 -9.02
CA PRO A 33 -0.36 9.82 -9.02
C PRO A 33 -0.47 10.37 -7.60
N CYS A 34 0.45 11.25 -7.22
CA CYS A 34 0.58 11.76 -5.86
C CYS A 34 1.31 13.11 -5.83
N HIS A 35 1.32 13.74 -4.66
CA HIS A 35 2.15 14.92 -4.41
C HIS A 35 3.43 14.53 -3.69
N LYS A 36 4.46 15.38 -3.77
CA LYS A 36 5.71 15.15 -3.04
C LYS A 36 5.50 15.35 -1.54
N GLU A 37 4.60 16.27 -1.22
CA GLU A 37 4.21 16.74 0.10
C GLU A 37 3.25 15.80 0.83
N ASP A 38 2.75 14.76 0.15
CA ASP A 38 1.85 13.77 0.74
C ASP A 38 2.46 13.18 2.01
N THR A 39 1.67 13.12 3.07
CA THR A 39 2.10 12.58 4.36
C THR A 39 2.12 11.05 4.33
N ALA A 40 2.61 10.44 5.41
CA ALA A 40 2.50 9.00 5.61
C ALA A 40 1.03 8.53 5.63
N MET A 41 0.11 9.37 6.11
CA MET A 41 -1.33 9.07 6.13
C MET A 41 -1.92 9.09 4.73
N ASP A 42 -1.61 10.12 3.93
CA ASP A 42 -2.07 10.22 2.55
C ASP A 42 -1.56 9.03 1.72
N THR A 43 -0.28 8.67 1.93
CA THR A 43 0.34 7.50 1.29
C THR A 43 -0.37 6.20 1.68
N ALA A 44 -0.73 6.03 2.96
CA ALA A 44 -1.46 4.85 3.44
C ALA A 44 -2.87 4.77 2.87
N LEU A 45 -3.57 5.89 2.74
CA LEU A 45 -4.88 5.96 2.11
C LEU A 45 -4.80 5.62 0.61
N LEU A 46 -3.80 6.16 -0.09
CA LEU A 46 -3.53 5.86 -1.49
C LEU A 46 -3.26 4.35 -1.68
N PHE A 47 -2.45 3.76 -0.79
CA PHE A 47 -2.15 2.34 -0.79
C PHE A 47 -3.37 1.48 -0.47
N TRP A 48 -4.17 1.87 0.52
CA TRP A 48 -5.41 1.17 0.89
C TRP A 48 -6.38 1.08 -0.29
N ASN A 49 -6.73 2.23 -0.87
CA ASN A 49 -7.73 2.31 -1.94
C ASN A 49 -7.30 1.56 -3.21
N ASN A 50 -6.02 1.60 -3.56
CA ASN A 50 -5.54 1.08 -4.84
C ASN A 50 -4.94 -0.32 -4.78
N ILE A 51 -4.44 -0.74 -3.62
CA ILE A 51 -3.75 -2.03 -3.45
C ILE A 51 -4.58 -2.95 -2.58
N ILE A 52 -4.85 -2.55 -1.33
CA ILE A 52 -5.52 -3.45 -0.38
C ILE A 52 -6.95 -3.76 -0.82
N CYS A 53 -7.72 -2.76 -1.22
CA CYS A 53 -9.10 -2.96 -1.70
C CYS A 53 -9.19 -3.72 -3.02
N THR A 54 -8.16 -3.66 -3.87
CA THR A 54 -8.20 -4.28 -5.22
C THR A 54 -7.59 -5.67 -5.25
N CYS A 55 -6.52 -5.91 -4.49
CA CYS A 55 -5.72 -7.13 -4.53
C CYS A 55 -5.69 -7.89 -3.21
N GLY A 56 -6.28 -7.35 -2.14
CA GLY A 56 -6.10 -7.84 -0.77
C GLY A 56 -4.81 -7.34 -0.13
N VAL A 57 -4.60 -7.74 1.13
CA VAL A 57 -3.44 -7.33 1.92
C VAL A 57 -2.20 -8.13 1.48
N PRO A 58 -1.11 -7.48 1.00
CA PRO A 58 0.09 -8.18 0.59
C PRO A 58 0.84 -8.74 1.79
N GLY A 59 1.32 -9.99 1.67
CA GLY A 59 2.07 -10.65 2.75
C GLY A 59 3.47 -10.07 3.00
N ILE A 60 4.11 -9.51 1.97
CA ILE A 60 5.43 -8.87 2.07
C ILE A 60 5.42 -7.56 1.30
N ILE A 61 5.87 -6.49 1.94
CA ILE A 61 6.06 -5.17 1.34
C ILE A 61 7.54 -4.81 1.44
N ILE A 62 8.14 -4.44 0.32
CA ILE A 62 9.50 -3.92 0.26
C ILE A 62 9.40 -2.47 -0.22
N SER A 63 9.83 -1.52 0.59
CA SER A 63 9.96 -0.09 0.26
C SER A 63 11.42 0.36 0.36
N ASP A 64 11.71 1.52 -0.18
CA ASP A 64 12.94 2.25 0.14
C ASP A 64 12.89 2.81 1.57
N ARG A 65 13.86 3.67 1.91
CA ARG A 65 13.98 4.31 3.22
C ARG A 65 13.30 5.69 3.28
N ASP A 66 12.29 5.93 2.45
CA ASP A 66 11.55 7.19 2.51
C ASP A 66 10.88 7.34 3.90
N PRO A 67 10.95 8.54 4.53
CA PRO A 67 10.40 8.78 5.86
C PRO A 67 8.92 8.39 6.03
N LYS A 68 8.14 8.41 4.94
CA LYS A 68 6.72 8.02 4.94
C LYS A 68 6.58 6.53 5.26
N PHE A 69 7.42 5.68 4.67
CA PHE A 69 7.40 4.23 4.91
C PHE A 69 8.11 3.80 6.20
N THR A 70 9.04 4.61 6.71
CA THR A 70 9.68 4.34 8.01
C THR A 70 8.93 4.96 9.19
N SER A 71 7.87 5.73 8.93
CA SER A 71 7.10 6.41 9.96
C SER A 71 6.43 5.43 10.93
N GLY A 72 6.21 5.86 12.18
CA GLY A 72 5.45 5.08 13.16
C GLY A 72 4.02 4.81 12.70
N PHE A 73 3.41 5.78 12.00
CA PHE A 73 2.09 5.65 11.42
C PHE A 73 2.02 4.51 10.40
N TRP A 74 2.92 4.50 9.41
CA TRP A 74 2.96 3.47 8.37
C TRP A 74 3.20 2.08 8.95
N ASN A 75 4.11 1.96 9.91
CA ASN A 75 4.35 0.70 10.62
C ASN A 75 3.11 0.20 11.36
N ASN A 76 2.38 1.07 12.06
CA ASN A 76 1.16 0.70 12.76
C ASN A 76 0.03 0.35 11.79
N PHE A 77 -0.09 1.08 10.68
CA PHE A 77 -1.03 0.78 9.60
C PHE A 77 -0.82 -0.63 9.05
N LEU A 78 0.42 -1.03 8.71
CA LEU A 78 0.70 -2.38 8.22
C LEU A 78 0.46 -3.46 9.29
N LYS A 79 0.88 -3.21 10.54
CA LYS A 79 0.66 -4.14 11.65
C LYS A 79 -0.82 -4.42 11.88
N PHE A 80 -1.67 -3.39 11.79
CA PHE A 80 -3.12 -3.53 11.92
C PHE A 80 -3.69 -4.52 10.90
N PHE A 81 -3.29 -4.42 9.63
CA PHE A 81 -3.76 -5.35 8.59
C PHE A 81 -3.20 -6.76 8.74
N LEU A 82 -1.92 -6.89 9.06
CA LEU A 82 -1.32 -8.21 9.32
C LEU A 82 -1.99 -8.91 10.51
N LEU A 83 -2.32 -8.16 11.57
CA LEU A 83 -3.04 -8.70 12.72
C LEU A 83 -4.44 -9.21 12.33
N ILE A 84 -5.18 -8.45 11.52
CA ILE A 84 -6.50 -8.87 11.03
C ILE A 84 -6.39 -10.14 10.18
N LEU A 85 -5.42 -10.25 9.28
CA LEU A 85 -5.23 -11.47 8.50
C LEU A 85 -4.95 -12.69 9.38
N ASN A 86 -4.08 -12.53 10.39
CA ASN A 86 -3.69 -13.62 11.26
C ASN A 86 -4.84 -14.06 12.18
N SER A 87 -5.68 -13.13 12.64
CA SER A 87 -6.86 -13.47 13.45
C SER A 87 -7.92 -14.21 12.62
N GLN A 88 -8.08 -13.90 11.33
CA GLN A 88 -8.98 -14.62 10.42
C GLN A 88 -8.51 -16.05 10.13
N GLN A 89 -7.20 -16.29 10.03
CA GLN A 89 -6.65 -17.65 9.85
C GLN A 89 -6.85 -18.56 11.08
N SER A 90 -7.04 -17.97 12.25
CA SER A 90 -7.16 -18.69 13.53
C SER A 90 -8.61 -19.07 13.86
N ALA A 91 -9.57 -18.77 12.98
CA ALA A 91 -10.96 -19.18 13.15
C ALA A 91 -11.12 -20.67 12.80
N PRO A 92 -11.49 -21.55 13.74
CA PRO A 92 -11.73 -22.95 13.42
C PRO A 92 -12.92 -23.04 12.45
N GLN A 93 -12.66 -23.63 11.29
CA GLN A 93 -13.69 -23.98 10.30
C GLN A 93 -14.76 -24.83 11.00
N THR A 94 -15.94 -24.24 11.25
CA THR A 94 -17.09 -24.96 11.80
C THR A 94 -17.98 -25.39 10.63
N ASN A 95 -17.44 -26.21 9.72
CA ASN A 95 -18.30 -26.94 8.80
C ASN A 95 -18.64 -28.27 9.47
N GLY A 96 -19.80 -28.25 10.13
CA GLY A 96 -20.41 -29.43 10.71
C GLY A 96 -20.65 -30.49 9.65
N SER A 97 -20.32 -31.72 10.01
CA SER A 97 -20.80 -32.91 9.33
C SER A 97 -22.33 -32.92 9.37
N ALA A 98 -22.95 -33.20 8.22
CA ALA A 98 -24.23 -33.87 8.11
C ALA A 98 -24.10 -34.93 7.01
#